data_AF-A0A925P5Y1-F1
#
_entry.id   AF-A0A925P5Y1-F1
#
_cell.length_a   1.000
_cell.length_b   1.000
_cell.length_c   1.000
_cell.angle_alpha   90.00
_cell.angle_beta   90.00
_cell.angle_gamma   90.00
#
_symmetry.space_group_name_H-M   'P 1'
#
loop_
_entity.id
_entity.type
_entity.pdbx_description
1 polymer ?
#
loop_
_entity_poly.entity_id
_entity_poly.type
_entity_poly.pdbx_seq_one_letter_code
_entity_poly.pdbx_strand_id
1 'polypeptide(L)'
;MQCKNHSAVAAADRCTGCAEPFCPDCLVEIHGQKYCGDCKIMALKGAPLLVEEGTIPCKEAGEALTYGIISLFCFGFITGPVAISKAMKARELIASDPQLTGSGKATAGLVIGILGLVFWVLGLVMRVANIE
;
A
#
# COMPACT_ATOMS: atom_id res chain seq x y z
N MET A 1 14.65 23.12 40.41
CA MET A 1 13.61 22.14 39.98
C MET A 1 14.21 20.75 39.97
N GLN A 2 13.50 19.74 40.45
CA GLN A 2 13.99 18.34 40.48
C GLN A 2 13.51 17.60 39.24
N CYS A 3 14.26 16.59 38.81
CA CYS A 3 13.85 15.70 37.73
C CYS A 3 12.62 14.89 38.16
N LYS A 4 11.59 14.80 37.31
CA LYS A 4 10.40 14.01 37.60
C LYS A 4 10.70 12.52 37.82
N ASN A 5 11.68 11.97 37.10
CA ASN A 5 12.06 10.56 37.21
C ASN A 5 13.02 10.29 38.37
N HIS A 6 13.80 11.29 38.78
CA HIS A 6 14.85 11.15 39.79
C HIS A 6 14.77 12.29 40.80
N SER A 7 14.11 12.05 41.94
CA SER A 7 13.91 13.07 42.99
C SER A 7 15.23 13.62 43.57
N ALA A 8 16.30 12.81 43.55
CA ALA A 8 17.62 13.21 44.03
C ALA A 8 18.44 14.05 43.03
N VAL A 9 17.97 14.23 41.79
CA VAL A 9 18.74 14.88 40.72
C VAL A 9 18.08 16.19 40.29
N ALA A 10 18.89 17.24 40.13
CA ALA A 10 18.43 18.51 39.60
C ALA A 10 18.02 18.37 38.12
N ALA A 11 16.87 18.92 37.75
CA ALA A 11 16.48 18.98 36.35
C ALA A 11 17.31 20.03 35.61
N ALA A 12 17.75 19.68 34.40
CA ALA A 12 18.55 20.55 33.54
C ALA A 12 17.68 21.31 32.54
N ASP A 13 16.58 20.71 32.08
CA ASP A 13 15.71 21.31 31.07
C ASP A 13 14.27 20.75 31.19
N ARG A 14 13.37 21.20 30.31
CA ARG A 14 11.99 20.71 30.22
C ARG A 14 11.74 19.96 28.91
N CYS A 15 10.84 18.97 28.96
CA CYS A 15 10.41 18.28 27.74
C CYS A 15 9.56 19.22 26.87
N THR A 16 9.85 19.32 25.57
CA THR A 16 9.05 20.10 24.60
C THR A 16 7.60 19.61 24.50
N GLY A 17 7.33 18.32 24.72
CA GLY A 17 5.99 17.72 24.63
C GLY A 17 5.11 17.96 25.86
N CYS A 18 5.57 17.59 27.06
CA CYS A 18 4.77 17.69 28.29
C CYS A 18 5.14 18.87 29.21
N ALA A 19 6.19 19.64 28.88
CA ALA A 19 6.72 20.76 29.67
C ALA A 19 7.21 20.40 31.09
N GLU A 20 7.32 19.12 31.43
CA GLU A 20 7.81 18.67 32.74
C GLU A 20 9.35 18.73 32.84
N PRO A 21 9.90 18.91 34.06
CA PRO A 21 11.34 19.05 34.28
C PRO A 21 12.06 17.68 34.32
N PHE A 22 13.17 17.56 33.58
CA PHE A 22 13.98 16.34 33.50
C PHE A 22 15.49 16.63 33.56
N CYS A 23 16.27 15.64 34.02
CA CYS A 23 17.73 15.67 33.96
C CYS A 23 18.23 15.36 32.53
N PRO A 24 19.51 15.63 32.21
CA PRO A 24 20.07 15.38 30.88
C PRO A 24 19.91 13.93 30.42
N ASP A 25 20.03 12.96 31.33
CA ASP A 25 19.88 11.53 31.01
C ASP A 25 18.44 11.10 30.73
N CYS A 26 17.45 11.89 31.14
CA CYS A 26 16.03 11.62 30.90
C CYS A 26 15.48 12.35 29.67
N LEU A 27 16.26 13.22 29.06
CA LEU A 27 15.91 13.94 27.84
C LEU A 27 16.65 13.35 26.65
N VAL A 28 15.92 13.08 25.58
CA VAL A 28 16.46 12.67 24.30
C VAL A 28 16.27 13.80 23.29
N GLU A 29 17.31 14.07 22.50
CA GLU A 29 17.24 15.07 21.44
C GLU A 29 16.78 14.44 20.14
N ILE A 30 15.71 14.98 19.56
CA ILE A 30 15.10 14.53 18.31
C ILE A 30 14.79 15.77 17.48
N HIS A 31 15.39 15.88 16.28
CA HIS A 31 15.26 17.05 15.40
C HIS A 31 15.56 18.40 16.09
N GLY A 32 16.58 18.44 16.96
CA GLY A 32 16.99 19.66 17.69
C GLY A 32 16.05 20.06 18.84
N GLN A 33 15.08 19.21 19.20
CA GLN A 33 14.14 19.42 20.30
C GLN A 33 14.31 18.31 21.36
N LYS A 34 14.10 18.64 22.64
CA LYS A 34 14.31 17.70 23.76
C LYS A 34 13.01 17.09 24.25
N TYR A 35 12.93 15.76 24.25
CA TYR A 35 11.73 15.01 24.66
C TYR A 35 12.03 14.05 25.81
N CYS A 36 11.05 13.81 26.68
CA CYS A 36 11.12 12.74 27.67
C CYS A 36 10.82 11.36 27.02
N GLY A 37 11.01 10.29 27.79
CA GLY A 37 10.78 8.91 27.35
C GLY A 37 9.39 8.64 26.76
N ASP A 38 8.36 9.31 27.26
CA ASP A 38 6.98 9.15 26.79
C ASP A 38 6.68 10.01 25.56
N CYS A 39 7.10 11.29 25.60
CA CYS A 39 6.84 12.23 24.51
C CYS A 39 7.72 11.99 23.28
N LYS A 40 8.85 11.27 23.40
CA LYS A 40 9.71 10.97 22.24
C LYS A 40 8.96 10.24 21.12
N ILE A 41 7.94 9.44 21.46
CA ILE A 41 7.13 8.73 20.46
C ILE A 41 6.34 9.70 19.59
N MET A 42 5.93 10.85 20.13
CA MET A 42 5.26 11.89 19.34
C MET A 42 6.23 12.53 18.33
N ALA A 43 7.48 12.75 18.74
CA ALA A 43 8.53 13.29 17.89
C ALA A 43 8.99 12.27 16.82
N LEU A 44 9.09 10.99 17.17
CA LEU A 44 9.44 9.91 16.24
C LEU A 44 8.31 9.59 15.25
N LYS A 45 7.05 9.86 15.61
CA LYS A 45 5.91 9.80 14.68
C LYS A 45 5.90 10.96 13.66
N GLY A 46 6.91 11.83 13.69
CA GLY A 46 7.14 12.93 12.76
C GLY A 46 7.63 12.49 11.38
N ALA A 47 6.72 11.90 10.61
CA ALA A 47 6.52 12.05 9.17
C ALA A 47 5.56 10.90 8.80
N PRO A 48 4.31 11.15 8.32
CA PRO A 48 3.76 10.15 7.42
C PRO A 48 4.86 9.94 6.38
N LEU A 49 5.29 8.68 6.19
CA LEU A 49 5.98 8.37 4.95
C LEU A 49 5.05 8.96 3.90
N LEU A 50 5.49 10.05 3.26
CA LEU A 50 4.88 10.46 2.02
C LEU A 50 5.19 9.27 1.14
N VAL A 51 4.31 8.28 1.17
CA VAL A 51 4.14 7.39 0.06
C VAL A 51 3.87 8.40 -1.04
N GLU A 52 4.90 8.72 -1.83
CA GLU A 52 4.68 9.39 -3.09
C GLU A 52 3.64 8.50 -3.77
N GLU A 53 2.38 8.91 -3.73
CA GLU A 53 1.35 8.27 -4.50
C GLU A 53 1.82 8.44 -5.93
N GLY A 54 2.26 7.33 -6.54
CA GLY A 54 2.66 7.33 -7.92
C GLY A 54 1.62 8.06 -8.75
N THR A 55 2.01 9.12 -9.44
CA THR A 55 1.09 9.89 -10.29
C THR A 55 1.08 9.36 -11.70
N ILE A 56 2.04 8.49 -12.05
CA ILE A 56 2.24 7.98 -13.40
C ILE A 56 1.36 6.73 -13.59
N PRO A 57 0.34 6.77 -14.48
CA PRO A 57 -0.51 5.61 -14.69
C PRO A 57 0.27 4.48 -15.39
N CYS A 58 0.26 3.28 -14.81
CA CYS A 58 0.80 2.08 -15.44
C CYS A 58 -0.05 1.68 -16.66
N LYS A 59 0.58 1.62 -17.84
CA LYS A 59 -0.09 1.26 -19.09
C LYS A 59 -0.65 -0.16 -19.04
N GLU A 60 0.10 -1.10 -18.49
CA GLU A 60 -0.26 -2.51 -18.34
C GLU A 60 -1.49 -2.69 -17.44
N ALA A 61 -1.63 -1.89 -16.39
CA ALA A 61 -2.81 -1.91 -15.53
C ALA A 61 -4.08 -1.48 -16.29
N GLY A 62 -3.96 -0.49 -17.18
CA GLY A 62 -5.05 -0.06 -18.05
C GLY A 62 -5.41 -1.11 -19.10
N GLU A 63 -4.41 -1.68 -19.77
CA GLU A 63 -4.62 -2.76 -20.74
C GLU A 63 -5.27 -3.99 -20.09
N ALA A 64 -4.80 -4.39 -18.91
CA ALA A 64 -5.36 -5.52 -18.16
C ALA A 64 -6.85 -5.34 -17.88
N LEU A 65 -7.27 -4.15 -17.45
CA LEU A 65 -8.68 -3.85 -17.21
C LEU A 65 -9.50 -3.90 -18.51
N THR A 66 -8.99 -3.30 -19.59
CA THR A 66 -9.66 -3.31 -20.89
C THR A 66 -9.85 -4.72 -21.43
N TYR A 67 -8.79 -5.55 -21.42
CA TYR A 67 -8.90 -6.95 -21.84
C TYR A 67 -9.81 -7.76 -20.91
N GLY A 68 -9.81 -7.47 -19.60
CA GLY A 68 -10.74 -8.07 -18.65
C GLY A 68 -12.20 -7.78 -19.02
N ILE A 69 -12.56 -6.53 -19.27
CA ILE A 69 -13.92 -6.15 -19.69
C ILE A 69 -14.30 -6.82 -21.02
N ILE A 70 -13.39 -6.82 -22.01
CA ILE A 70 -13.63 -7.49 -23.31
C ILE A 70 -13.82 -9.00 -23.15
N SER A 71 -13.14 -9.63 -22.18
CA SER A 71 -13.25 -11.07 -21.90
C SER A 71 -14.64 -11.50 -21.46
N LEU A 72 -15.43 -10.60 -20.88
CA LEU A 72 -16.80 -10.91 -20.49
C LEU A 72 -17.73 -11.09 -21.69
N PHE A 73 -17.53 -10.32 -22.76
CA PHE A 73 -18.50 -10.23 -23.85
C PHE A 73 -18.09 -10.96 -25.13
N CYS A 74 -16.83 -10.88 -25.54
CA CYS A 74 -16.46 -11.20 -26.93
C CYS A 74 -15.64 -12.48 -27.10
N PHE A 75 -14.64 -12.73 -26.24
CA PHE A 75 -13.70 -13.86 -26.42
C PHE A 75 -12.99 -14.27 -25.12
N GLY A 76 -13.74 -14.61 -24.06
CA GLY A 76 -13.16 -14.85 -22.72
C GLY A 76 -12.04 -15.89 -22.65
N PHE A 77 -12.03 -16.86 -23.58
CA PHE A 77 -10.98 -17.88 -23.68
C PHE A 77 -9.60 -17.33 -24.07
N ILE A 78 -9.54 -16.29 -24.91
CA ILE A 78 -8.28 -15.70 -25.40
C ILE A 78 -7.96 -14.43 -24.63
N THR A 79 -8.93 -13.53 -24.49
CA THR A 79 -8.71 -12.24 -23.84
C THR A 79 -8.61 -12.34 -22.33
N GLY A 80 -9.18 -13.39 -21.71
CA GLY A 80 -9.02 -13.69 -20.27
C GLY A 80 -7.56 -13.92 -19.88
N PRO A 81 -6.85 -14.90 -20.49
CA PRO A 81 -5.43 -15.14 -20.22
C PRO A 81 -4.54 -13.92 -20.49
N VAL A 82 -4.83 -13.15 -21.55
CA VAL A 82 -4.10 -11.90 -21.85
C VAL A 82 -4.30 -10.86 -20.75
N ALA A 83 -5.55 -10.68 -20.27
CA ALA A 83 -5.85 -9.78 -19.16
C ALA A 83 -5.11 -10.18 -17.88
N ILE A 84 -5.08 -11.48 -17.56
CA ILE A 84 -4.39 -12.03 -16.38
C ILE A 84 -2.89 -11.79 -16.46
N SER A 85 -2.26 -12.10 -17.60
CA SER A 85 -0.81 -11.87 -17.81
C SER A 85 -0.44 -10.38 -17.66
N LYS A 86 -1.23 -9.49 -18.27
CA LYS A 86 -1.03 -8.04 -18.17
C LYS A 86 -1.23 -7.53 -16.75
N ALA A 87 -2.21 -8.06 -16.01
CA ALA A 87 -2.44 -7.70 -14.62
C ALA A 87 -1.29 -8.12 -13.70
N MET A 88 -0.75 -9.34 -13.88
CA MET A 88 0.41 -9.80 -13.11
C MET A 88 1.64 -8.93 -13.37
N LYS A 89 1.92 -8.63 -14.65
CA LYS A 89 3.02 -7.74 -15.03
C LYS A 89 2.85 -6.33 -14.47
N ALA A 90 1.64 -5.78 -14.49
CA ALA A 90 1.34 -4.48 -13.92
C ALA A 90 1.61 -4.42 -12.41
N ARG A 91 1.24 -5.48 -11.67
CA ARG A 91 1.51 -5.57 -10.23
C ARG A 91 3.01 -5.63 -9.93
N GLU A 92 3.77 -6.36 -10.73
CA GLU A 92 5.24 -6.42 -10.62
C GLU A 92 5.87 -5.05 -10.88
N LEU A 93 5.46 -4.36 -11.95
CA LEU A 93 5.96 -3.03 -12.29
C LEU A 93 5.66 -1.99 -11.19
N ILE A 94 4.42 -1.97 -10.68
CA ILE A 94 4.00 -1.08 -9.59
C ILE A 94 4.74 -1.41 -8.27
N ALA A 95 5.07 -2.68 -8.03
CA ALA A 95 5.88 -3.06 -6.87
C ALA A 95 7.35 -2.62 -7.01
N SER A 96 7.88 -2.59 -8.24
CA SER A 96 9.25 -2.18 -8.51
C SER A 96 9.46 -0.66 -8.61
N ASP A 97 8.43 0.09 -9.01
CA ASP A 97 8.48 1.54 -9.19
C ASP A 97 7.35 2.24 -8.42
N PRO A 98 7.67 2.88 -7.27
CA PRO A 98 6.70 3.63 -6.46
C PRO A 98 6.01 4.78 -7.21
N GLN A 99 6.57 5.26 -8.33
CA GLN A 99 5.96 6.33 -9.13
C GLN A 99 4.80 5.84 -9.99
N LEU A 100 4.68 4.52 -10.20
CA LEU A 100 3.61 3.92 -10.98
C LEU A 100 2.36 3.68 -10.12
N THR A 101 1.20 4.03 -10.66
CA THR A 101 -0.11 3.79 -10.03
C THR A 101 -1.02 2.94 -10.91
N GLY A 102 -2.16 2.57 -10.34
CA GLY A 102 -3.14 1.71 -10.99
C GLY A 102 -3.21 0.31 -10.39
N SER A 103 -2.73 0.10 -9.15
CA SER A 103 -2.82 -1.19 -8.44
C SER A 103 -4.27 -1.70 -8.42
N GLY A 104 -5.24 -0.83 -8.12
CA GLY A 104 -6.66 -1.18 -8.18
C GLY A 104 -7.14 -1.60 -9.58
N LYS A 105 -6.64 -0.97 -10.65
CA LYS A 105 -6.96 -1.36 -12.03
C LYS A 105 -6.36 -2.72 -12.39
N ALA A 106 -5.13 -2.99 -11.96
CA ALA A 106 -4.48 -4.29 -12.16
C ALA A 106 -5.24 -5.40 -11.41
N THR A 107 -5.64 -5.17 -10.16
CA THR A 107 -6.46 -6.13 -9.40
C THR A 107 -7.83 -6.35 -10.04
N ALA A 108 -8.51 -5.28 -10.47
CA ALA A 108 -9.79 -5.40 -11.17
C ALA A 108 -9.65 -6.19 -12.48
N GLY A 109 -8.64 -5.88 -13.31
CA GLY A 109 -8.35 -6.62 -14.54
C GLY A 109 -8.07 -8.10 -14.30
N LEU A 110 -7.33 -8.43 -13.24
CA LEU A 110 -7.05 -9.81 -12.84
C LEU A 110 -8.34 -10.57 -12.47
N VAL A 111 -9.15 -10.00 -11.56
CA VAL A 111 -10.38 -10.64 -11.07
C VAL A 111 -11.38 -10.82 -12.22
N ILE A 112 -11.59 -9.78 -13.03
CA ILE A 112 -12.51 -9.84 -14.16
C ILE A 112 -12.02 -10.84 -15.21
N GLY A 113 -10.72 -10.87 -15.52
CA GLY A 113 -10.14 -11.82 -16.46
C GLY A 113 -10.30 -13.27 -16.03
N ILE A 114 -10.12 -13.58 -14.74
CA ILE A 114 -10.34 -14.93 -14.19
C ILE A 114 -11.82 -15.31 -14.28
N LEU A 115 -12.72 -14.44 -13.81
CA LEU A 115 -14.16 -14.71 -13.86
C LEU A 115 -14.62 -14.92 -15.31
N GLY A 116 -14.22 -14.04 -16.23
CA GLY A 116 -14.54 -14.15 -17.65
C GLY A 116 -14.05 -15.46 -18.28
N LEU A 117 -12.82 -15.87 -17.99
CA LEU A 117 -12.28 -17.14 -18.45
C LEU A 117 -13.06 -18.33 -17.89
N VAL A 118 -13.35 -18.34 -16.59
CA VAL A 118 -14.11 -19.42 -15.93
C VAL A 118 -15.53 -19.52 -16.50
N PHE A 119 -16.23 -18.40 -16.66
CA PHE A 119 -17.57 -18.39 -17.25
C PHE A 119 -17.59 -18.97 -18.67
N TRP A 120 -16.60 -18.62 -19.50
CA TRP A 120 -16.50 -19.16 -20.85
C TRP A 120 -16.11 -20.64 -20.88
N VAL A 121 -15.19 -21.09 -20.02
CA VAL A 121 -14.81 -22.50 -19.91
C VAL A 121 -15.99 -23.35 -19.46
N LEU A 122 -16.68 -22.95 -18.38
CA LEU A 122 -17.86 -23.66 -17.89
C LEU A 122 -19.00 -23.67 -18.92
N GLY A 123 -19.22 -22.54 -19.60
CA GLY A 123 -20.21 -22.45 -20.68
C GLY A 123 -19.93 -23.42 -21.82
N LEU A 124 -18.66 -23.56 -22.23
CA LEU A 124 -18.25 -24.53 -23.26
C LEU A 124 -18.46 -25.97 -22.78
N VAL A 125 -18.03 -26.31 -21.57
CA VAL A 125 -18.20 -27.67 -21.01
C VAL A 125 -19.68 -28.04 -20.90
N MET A 126 -20.53 -27.14 -20.39
CA MET A 126 -21.98 -27.38 -20.31
C MET A 126 -22.64 -27.50 -21.68
N ARG A 127 -22.17 -26.76 -22.69
CA ARG A 127 -22.67 -26.88 -24.07
C ARG A 127 -22.29 -28.24 -24.67
N VAL A 128 -21.04 -28.68 -24.50
CA VAL A 128 -20.59 -30.00 -24.97
C VAL A 128 -21.36 -31.11 -24.25
N ALA A 129 -21.58 -31.00 -22.95
CA ALA A 129 -22.30 -32.00 -22.16
C ALA A 129 -23.81 -32.11 -22.45
N ASN A 130 -24.44 -31.08 -23.05
CA ASN A 130 -25.86 -31.09 -23.44
C ASN A 130 -26.09 -31.44 -24.91
N ILE A 131 -25.06 -31.89 -25.63
CA ILE A 131 -25.18 -32.34 -27.03
C ILE A 131 -25.44 -33.86 -27.13
N GLU A 132 -25.56 -34.57 -26.00
CA GLU A 132 -25.99 -35.98 -25.90
C GLU A 132 -27.50 -36.14 -25.68
#